data_AF-B1FBG2-F1
#
_entry.id   AF-B1FBG2-F1
#
_cell.length_a   1.000
_cell.length_b   1.000
_cell.length_c   1.000
_cell.angle_alpha   90.00
_cell.angle_beta   90.00
_cell.angle_gamma   90.00
#
_symmetry.space_group_name_H-M   'P 1'
#
loop_
_entity.id
_entity.type
_entity.pdbx_description
1 polymer ?
#
loop_
_entity_poly.entity_id
_entity_poly.type
_entity_poly.pdbx_seq_one_letter_code
_entity_poly.pdbx_strand_id
1 'polypeptide(L)'
;MTTANAYSDDIEALKALLLERDARIGHLEDLVESHEAVVATGKAEIEHLKLLIAKLRRMAFGRSSEKLDRQIEQLELKLEDLEADEGAAPIEIPNASRCRSICRATYERTCRSPTKPARCAVAR
;
A
#
# COMPACT_ATOMS: atom_id res chain seq x y z
N MET A 1 6.28 -14.81 43.79
CA MET A 1 4.81 -14.73 43.86
C MET A 1 4.53 -13.28 44.23
N THR A 2 4.17 -12.34 43.36
CA THR A 2 3.13 -12.31 42.32
C THR A 2 3.40 -11.11 41.39
N THR A 3 3.31 -11.29 40.08
CA THR A 3 3.24 -10.19 39.11
C THR A 3 1.84 -9.60 39.17
N ALA A 4 1.64 -8.62 40.05
CA ALA A 4 0.36 -7.92 40.17
C ALA A 4 0.03 -7.22 38.84
N ASN A 5 -1.18 -7.48 38.34
CA ASN A 5 -1.67 -7.19 37.01
C ASN A 5 -1.32 -5.77 36.51
N ALA A 6 -0.70 -5.70 35.33
CA ALA A 6 -0.38 -4.45 34.62
C ALA A 6 -1.62 -3.76 33.99
N TYR A 7 -2.82 -4.18 34.37
CA TYR A 7 -4.09 -3.63 33.88
C TYR A 7 -4.79 -2.95 35.06
N SER A 8 -5.25 -1.72 34.86
CA SER A 8 -6.08 -1.04 35.84
C SER A 8 -7.35 -1.87 36.06
N ASP A 9 -7.58 -2.39 37.27
CA ASP A 9 -8.79 -3.13 37.65
C ASP A 9 -10.03 -2.20 37.79
N ASP A 10 -9.88 -0.91 37.47
CA ASP A 10 -10.99 0.04 37.44
C ASP A 10 -11.87 -0.17 36.20
N ILE A 11 -13.10 -0.65 36.46
CA ILE A 11 -14.12 -0.94 35.45
C ILE A 11 -14.45 0.31 34.63
N GLU A 12 -14.47 1.50 35.25
CA GLU A 12 -14.77 2.74 34.53
C GLU A 12 -13.62 3.15 33.61
N ALA A 13 -12.37 2.93 34.03
CA ALA A 13 -11.19 3.15 33.18
C ALA A 13 -11.19 2.20 31.96
N LEU A 14 -11.60 0.94 32.13
CA LEU A 14 -11.71 -0.02 31.01
C LEU A 14 -12.82 0.37 30.03
N LYS A 15 -13.99 0.80 30.53
CA LYS A 15 -15.08 1.30 29.67
C LYS A 15 -14.65 2.52 28.86
N ALA A 16 -13.92 3.45 29.46
CA ALA A 16 -13.40 4.62 28.76
C ALA A 16 -12.46 4.24 27.60
N LEU A 17 -11.55 3.29 27.83
CA LEU A 17 -10.66 2.78 26.78
C LEU A 17 -11.40 2.01 25.67
N LEU A 18 -12.48 1.30 26.01
CA LEU A 18 -13.35 0.63 25.05
C LEU A 18 -14.06 1.66 24.15
N LEU A 19 -14.66 2.69 24.74
CA LEU A 19 -15.31 3.76 23.98
C LEU A 19 -14.32 4.50 23.07
N GLU A 20 -13.10 4.76 23.54
CA GLU A 20 -12.04 5.35 22.72
C GLU A 20 -11.65 4.43 21.56
N ARG A 21 -11.56 3.12 21.80
CA ARG A 21 -11.29 2.13 20.75
C ARG A 21 -12.42 2.03 19.75
N ASP A 22 -13.67 2.00 20.20
CA ASP A 22 -14.84 1.92 19.33
C ASP A 22 -14.94 3.17 18.45
N ALA A 23 -14.67 4.35 19.01
CA ALA A 23 -14.57 5.59 18.23
C ALA A 23 -13.45 5.54 17.18
N ARG A 24 -12.29 4.97 17.53
CA ARG A 24 -11.19 4.77 16.59
C ARG A 24 -11.54 3.75 15.49
N ILE A 25 -12.22 2.66 15.84
CA ILE A 25 -12.68 1.65 14.88
C ILE A 25 -13.68 2.28 13.91
N GLY A 26 -14.68 3.00 14.41
CA GLY A 26 -15.65 3.70 13.56
C GLY A 26 -14.98 4.67 12.58
N HIS A 27 -14.01 5.46 13.04
CA HIS A 27 -13.26 6.33 12.13
C HIS A 27 -12.51 5.53 11.04
N LEU A 28 -11.89 4.40 11.38
CA LEU A 28 -11.18 3.57 10.40
C LEU A 28 -12.16 2.92 9.42
N GLU A 29 -13.34 2.51 9.88
CA GLU A 29 -14.41 1.98 9.02
C GLU A 29 -14.88 3.03 8.01
N ASP A 30 -15.14 4.27 8.46
CA ASP A 30 -15.50 5.38 7.56
C ASP A 30 -14.43 5.65 6.50
N LEU A 31 -13.15 5.59 6.89
CA LEU A 31 -12.03 5.75 5.96
C LEU A 31 -11.99 4.61 4.94
N VAL A 32 -12.14 3.36 5.38
CA VAL A 32 -12.16 2.19 4.49
C VAL A 32 -13.32 2.30 3.51
N GLU A 33 -14.53 2.64 3.96
CA GLU A 33 -15.69 2.81 3.08
C GLU A 33 -15.44 3.91 2.04
N SER A 34 -14.86 5.04 2.44
CA SER A 34 -14.52 6.12 1.52
C SER A 34 -13.49 5.69 0.46
N HIS A 35 -12.48 4.90 0.86
CA HIS A 35 -11.47 4.36 -0.05
C HIS A 35 -12.06 3.31 -0.99
N GLU A 36 -12.92 2.43 -0.50
CA GLU A 36 -13.61 1.42 -1.31
C GLU A 36 -14.47 2.07 -2.38
N ALA A 37 -15.17 3.17 -2.06
CA ALA A 37 -15.95 3.92 -3.04
C ALA A 37 -15.06 4.49 -4.16
N VAL A 38 -13.91 5.09 -3.83
CA VAL A 38 -12.96 5.62 -4.81
C VAL A 38 -12.41 4.50 -5.70
N VAL A 39 -12.01 3.37 -5.11
CA VAL A 39 -11.52 2.20 -5.86
C VAL A 39 -12.61 1.63 -6.76
N ALA A 40 -13.86 1.57 -6.30
CA ALA A 40 -14.97 1.09 -7.12
C ALA A 40 -15.20 2.00 -8.34
N THR A 41 -15.11 3.32 -8.17
CA THR A 41 -15.21 4.27 -9.29
C THR A 41 -14.06 4.14 -10.28
N GLY A 42 -12.81 3.96 -9.81
CA GLY A 42 -11.64 3.77 -10.66
C GLY A 42 -11.75 2.50 -11.52
N LYS A 43 -12.14 1.38 -10.89
CA LYS A 43 -12.37 0.11 -11.60
C LYS A 43 -13.42 0.24 -12.69
N ALA A 44 -14.53 0.93 -12.41
CA ALA A 44 -15.59 1.15 -13.41
C ALA A 44 -15.08 2.00 -14.59
N GLU A 45 -14.22 2.99 -14.35
CA GLU A 45 -13.61 3.79 -15.41
C GLU A 45 -12.65 2.96 -16.28
N ILE A 46 -11.81 2.13 -15.65
CA ILE A 46 -10.91 1.19 -16.36
C ILE A 46 -11.70 0.23 -17.24
N GLU A 47 -12.78 -0.36 -16.72
CA GLU A 47 -13.65 -1.24 -17.49
C GLU A 47 -14.32 -0.50 -18.67
N HIS A 48 -14.77 0.73 -18.44
CA HIS A 48 -15.36 1.57 -19.49
C HIS A 48 -14.35 1.85 -20.62
N LEU A 49 -13.12 2.25 -20.28
CA LEU A 49 -12.06 2.51 -21.24
C LEU A 49 -11.69 1.25 -22.03
N LYS A 50 -11.58 0.08 -21.36
CA LYS A 50 -11.34 -1.22 -22.04
C LYS A 50 -12.43 -1.54 -23.07
N LEU A 51 -13.69 -1.34 -22.72
CA LEU A 51 -14.81 -1.55 -23.64
C LEU A 51 -14.77 -0.59 -24.84
N LEU A 52 -14.44 0.68 -24.61
CA LEU A 52 -14.27 1.67 -25.68
C LEU A 52 -13.14 1.28 -26.63
N ILE A 53 -11.98 0.89 -26.10
CA ILE A 53 -10.84 0.42 -26.91
C ILE A 53 -11.25 -0.79 -27.76
N ALA A 54 -11.90 -1.79 -27.14
CA ALA A 54 -12.37 -2.97 -27.87
C ALA A 54 -13.38 -2.62 -28.97
N LYS A 55 -14.25 -1.63 -28.75
CA LYS A 55 -15.20 -1.14 -29.75
C LYS A 55 -14.49 -0.43 -30.90
N LEU A 56 -13.57 0.48 -30.60
CA LEU A 56 -12.79 1.21 -31.62
C LEU A 56 -11.98 0.24 -32.47
N ARG A 57 -11.34 -0.76 -31.86
CA ARG A 57 -10.59 -1.82 -32.57
C ARG A 57 -11.47 -2.62 -33.53
N ARG A 58 -12.74 -2.89 -33.19
CA ARG A 58 -13.71 -3.55 -34.10
C ARG A 58 -14.13 -2.66 -35.27
N MET A 59 -14.06 -1.34 -35.12
CA MET A 59 -14.44 -0.36 -36.13
C MET A 59 -13.26 0.11 -36.99
N ALA A 60 -12.03 -0.28 -36.63
CA ALA A 60 -10.79 0.17 -37.27
C ALA A 60 -10.56 -0.56 -38.61
N PHE A 61 -11.18 -0.07 -39.69
CA PHE A 61 -10.88 -0.48 -41.06
C PHE A 61 -10.81 0.73 -42.01
N GLY A 62 -9.84 0.73 -42.94
CA GLY A 62 -9.68 1.73 -44.00
C GLY A 62 -8.92 2.99 -43.61
N ARG A 63 -8.95 4.05 -44.44
CA ARG A 63 -8.24 5.33 -44.17
C ARG A 63 -8.66 6.04 -42.88
N SER A 64 -9.85 5.72 -42.35
CA SER A 64 -10.31 6.17 -41.03
C SER A 64 -9.68 5.40 -39.87
N SER A 65 -9.09 4.21 -40.10
CA SER A 65 -8.45 3.41 -39.06
C SER A 65 -7.22 4.10 -38.51
N GLU A 66 -6.38 4.73 -39.33
CA GLU A 66 -5.17 5.42 -38.84
C GLU A 66 -5.48 6.49 -37.78
N LYS A 67 -6.66 7.13 -37.86
CA LYS A 67 -7.10 8.09 -36.84
C LYS A 67 -7.65 7.39 -35.59
N LEU A 68 -8.36 6.28 -35.77
CA LEU A 68 -8.87 5.45 -34.68
C LEU A 68 -7.73 4.77 -33.91
N ASP A 69 -6.69 4.32 -34.61
CA ASP A 69 -5.49 3.69 -34.05
C ASP A 69 -4.74 4.66 -33.13
N ARG A 70 -4.55 5.92 -33.57
CA ARG A 70 -4.01 6.98 -32.69
C ARG A 70 -4.88 7.25 -31.47
N GLN A 71 -6.20 7.19 -31.62
CA GLN A 71 -7.13 7.34 -30.48
C GLN A 71 -7.06 6.15 -29.53
N ILE A 72 -6.89 4.94 -30.06
CA ILE A 72 -6.70 3.72 -29.27
C ILE A 72 -5.40 3.83 -28.45
N GLU A 73 -4.28 4.21 -29.07
CA GLU A 73 -2.99 4.42 -28.38
C GLU A 73 -3.12 5.44 -27.24
N GLN A 74 -3.85 6.55 -27.46
CA GLN A 74 -4.08 7.55 -26.41
C GLN A 74 -4.94 7.02 -25.25
N LEU A 75 -5.94 6.19 -25.54
CA LEU A 75 -6.79 5.58 -24.52
C LEU A 75 -6.06 4.47 -23.76
N GLU A 76 -5.18 3.74 -24.43
CA GLU A 76 -4.32 2.72 -23.83
C GLU A 76 -3.30 3.35 -22.88
N LEU A 77 -2.66 4.46 -23.26
CA LEU A 77 -1.77 5.19 -22.36
C LEU A 77 -2.50 5.66 -21.10
N LYS A 78 -3.71 6.24 -21.26
CA LYS A 78 -4.53 6.66 -20.11
C LYS A 78 -4.95 5.48 -19.22
N LEU A 79 -5.21 4.33 -19.84
CA LEU A 79 -5.54 3.12 -19.10
C LEU A 79 -4.34 2.64 -18.29
N GLU A 80 -3.15 2.62 -18.89
CA GLU A 80 -1.90 2.25 -18.21
C GLU A 80 -1.60 3.18 -17.04
N ASP A 81 -1.81 4.50 -17.20
CA ASP A 81 -1.67 5.48 -16.10
C ASP A 81 -2.64 5.18 -14.95
N LEU A 82 -3.93 4.97 -15.24
CA LEU A 82 -4.94 4.66 -14.21
C LEU A 82 -4.70 3.29 -13.53
N GLU A 83 -4.27 2.27 -14.27
CA GLU A 83 -3.91 0.96 -13.73
C GLU A 83 -2.63 1.01 -12.89
N ALA A 84 -1.67 1.86 -13.26
CA ALA A 84 -0.49 2.12 -12.46
C ALA A 84 -0.84 2.81 -11.15
N ASP A 85 -1.77 3.78 -11.16
CA ASP A 85 -2.26 4.45 -9.96
C ASP A 85 -3.02 3.49 -9.01
N GLU A 86 -3.79 2.54 -9.54
CA GLU A 86 -4.41 1.47 -8.73
C GLU A 86 -3.37 0.53 -8.10
N GLY A 87 -2.30 0.19 -8.83
CA GLY A 87 -1.23 -0.69 -8.36
C GLY A 87 -0.20 0.00 -7.45
N ALA A 88 -0.08 1.33 -7.53
CA ALA A 88 0.88 2.13 -6.79
C ALA A 88 0.33 2.66 -5.47
N ALA A 89 -0.95 2.43 -5.12
CA ALA A 89 -1.48 2.71 -3.78
C ALA A 89 -0.54 2.07 -2.74
N PRO A 90 0.34 2.85 -2.09
CA PRO A 90 1.37 2.28 -1.27
C PRO A 90 0.65 1.72 -0.06
N ILE A 91 0.57 0.40 0.03
CA ILE A 91 0.36 -0.25 1.31
C ILE A 91 1.67 -0.03 2.06
N GLU A 92 1.93 1.20 2.52
CA GLU A 92 2.88 1.45 3.58
C GLU A 92 2.26 0.80 4.81
N ILE A 93 2.47 -0.51 4.93
CA ILE A 93 2.42 -1.15 6.23
C ILE A 93 3.58 -0.48 6.96
N PRO A 94 3.35 0.38 7.97
CA PRO A 94 4.44 0.84 8.81
C PRO A 94 4.95 -0.41 9.50
N ASN A 95 5.97 -1.03 8.91
CA ASN A 95 6.80 -2.03 9.56
C ASN A 95 7.61 -1.26 10.59
N ALA A 96 6.91 -0.89 11.68
CA ALA A 96 7.52 -0.50 12.93
C ALA A 96 8.50 -1.62 13.24
N SER A 97 9.76 -1.31 12.97
CA SER A 97 10.94 -2.08 13.26
C SER A 97 10.97 -2.18 14.77
N ARG A 98 10.21 -3.14 15.31
CA ARG A 98 10.37 -3.64 16.67
C ARG A 98 11.71 -4.35 16.68
N CYS A 99 12.76 -3.56 16.81
CA CYS A 99 14.01 -3.98 17.39
C CYS A 99 13.63 -4.52 18.79
N ARG A 100 13.34 -5.81 18.88
CA ARG A 100 13.24 -6.50 20.16
C ARG A 100 14.65 -6.45 20.74
N SER A 101 14.87 -5.44 21.57
CA SER A 101 16.03 -5.29 22.44
C SER A 101 16.05 -6.44 23.45
N ILE A 102 16.46 -7.60 22.97
CA ILE A 102 17.17 -8.58 23.78
C ILE A 102 18.52 -8.83 23.09
N CYS A 103 19.26 -7.74 22.86
CA CYS A 103 20.71 -7.83 22.86
C CYS A 103 21.13 -7.79 24.33
N ARG A 104 21.16 -8.98 24.94
CA ARG A 104 21.74 -9.19 26.27
C ARG A 104 23.20 -8.77 26.19
N ALA A 105 23.51 -7.62 26.77
CA ALA A 105 24.84 -7.09 26.85
C ALA A 105 25.74 -8.07 27.60
N THR A 106 26.52 -8.87 26.88
CA THR A 106 27.90 -9.23 27.22
C THR A 106 28.54 -9.84 25.98
N TYR A 107 29.67 -9.26 25.61
CA TYR A 107 30.54 -9.58 24.49
C TYR A 107 30.22 -8.89 23.15
N GLU A 108 31.10 -7.95 22.81
CA GLU A 108 31.09 -7.09 21.64
C GLU A 108 30.94 -7.89 20.34
N ARG A 109 29.83 -7.65 19.63
CA ARG A 109 29.77 -7.87 18.20
C ARG A 109 28.75 -6.92 17.59
N THR A 110 29.28 -5.85 17.02
CA THR A 110 28.55 -4.77 16.35
C THR A 110 27.57 -5.30 15.32
N CYS A 111 26.30 -4.93 15.45
CA CYS A 111 25.38 -4.87 14.31
C CYS A 111 25.93 -3.81 13.33
N ARG A 112 26.76 -4.23 12.37
CA ARG A 112 27.06 -3.41 11.18
C ARG A 112 26.27 -3.97 10.01
N SER A 113 25.46 -3.09 9.43
CA SER A 113 24.70 -3.30 8.20
C SER A 113 25.58 -3.78 7.04
N PRO A 114 25.00 -4.46 6.02
CA PRO A 114 25.76 -4.88 4.85
C PRO A 114 25.78 -3.73 3.84
N THR A 115 26.92 -3.05 3.71
CA THR A 115 27.25 -2.35 2.46
C THR A 115 28.44 -3.04 1.80
N LYS A 116 28.28 -3.26 0.49
CA LYS A 116 28.97 -4.20 -0.42
C LYS A 116 30.51 -4.06 -0.50
N PRO A 117 31.22 -5.07 -1.08
CA PRO A 117 32.66 -5.19 -0.97
C PRO A 117 33.40 -4.40 -2.04
N ALA A 118 34.40 -3.63 -1.63
CA ALA A 118 35.48 -3.17 -2.51
C ALA A 118 36.80 -3.67 -1.93
N ARG A 119 37.51 -4.44 -2.76
CA ARG A 119 38.84 -5.04 -2.52
C ARG A 119 39.77 -4.14 -1.71
N CYS A 120 40.26 -4.62 -0.57
CA CYS A 120 41.48 -4.10 0.05
C CYS A 120 42.65 -5.03 -0.27
N ALA A 121 43.65 -4.47 -0.94
CA ALA A 121 44.91 -5.10 -1.29
C ALA A 121 45.71 -5.48 -0.03
N VAL A 122 46.34 -6.65 -0.09
CA VAL A 122 47.35 -7.08 0.89
C VAL A 122 48.65 -6.38 0.55
N ALA A 123 49.21 -5.62 1.49
CA ALA A 123 50.58 -5.12 1.42
C ALA A 123 51.37 -5.59 2.65
N ARG A 124 52.25 -6.56 2.37
CA ARG A 124 53.47 -7.03 3.05
C ARG A 124 53.47 -7.20 4.56
#